data_AF-A0A3N0ZFH2-F1
#
_entry.id   AF-A0A3N0ZFH2-F1
#
_cell.length_a   1.000
_cell.length_b   1.000
_cell.length_c   1.000
_cell.angle_alpha   90.00
_cell.angle_beta   90.00
_cell.angle_gamma   90.00
#
_symmetry.space_group_name_H-M   'P 1'
#
loop_
_entity.id
_entity.type
_entity.pdbx_description
1 polymer ?
#
loop_
_entity_poly.entity_id
_entity_poly.type
_entity_poly.pdbx_seq_one_letter_code
_entity_poly.pdbx_strand_id
1 'polypeptide(L)'
;MPKFFQIFKQKVCQLVLNLVFPFVFGVYPVFSQFRNAHWMRKMEPARYNIVVRRYVDHAILFGFPYDIAPYTFYAFVLDFDGNTKLSYSVQKDTINNIVQIRASRNDFANMEVGKYRWTFLQEDTAGFRVELVNGIWELQK
;
A
#
# COMPACT_ATOMS: atom_id res chain seq x y z
N MET A 1 21.76 24.44 40.87
CA MET A 1 20.45 24.40 40.18
C MET A 1 20.58 25.05 38.81
N PRO A 2 19.93 24.55 37.75
CA PRO A 2 20.64 23.91 36.65
C PRO A 2 20.63 24.69 35.31
N LYS A 3 21.80 24.77 34.66
CA LYS A 3 21.99 25.05 33.21
C LYS A 3 22.10 23.73 32.41
N PHE A 4 21.21 22.78 32.67
CA PHE A 4 21.31 21.39 32.19
C PHE A 4 20.38 21.05 31.02
N PHE A 5 19.72 22.03 30.39
CA PHE A 5 18.69 21.76 29.36
C PHE A 5 19.02 22.23 27.93
N GLN A 6 20.27 22.60 27.65
CA GLN A 6 20.66 23.08 26.31
C GLN A 6 21.85 22.36 25.67
N ILE A 7 22.23 21.16 26.16
CA ILE A 7 23.40 20.39 25.65
C ILE A 7 23.00 18.94 25.25
N PHE A 8 21.79 18.73 24.71
CA PHE A 8 21.37 17.36 24.29
C PHE A 8 20.84 17.22 22.86
N LYS A 9 20.96 18.24 22.01
CA LYS A 9 20.60 18.15 20.57
C LYS A 9 21.76 18.33 19.60
N GLN A 10 23.01 18.25 20.08
CA GLN A 10 24.18 18.69 19.31
C GLN A 10 25.30 17.64 19.19
N LYS A 11 25.03 16.33 19.32
CA LYS A 11 26.09 15.31 19.32
C LYS A 11 25.95 14.05 18.44
N VAL A 12 25.05 13.99 17.45
CA VAL A 12 25.03 12.83 16.52
C VAL A 12 24.86 13.22 15.04
N CYS A 13 24.84 14.50 14.69
CA CYS A 13 24.77 14.95 13.29
C CYS A 13 26.05 15.63 12.81
N GLN A 14 27.25 15.25 13.26
CA GLN A 14 28.47 15.67 12.57
C GLN A 14 29.69 14.85 13.01
N LEU A 15 29.91 13.72 12.34
CA LEU A 15 31.23 13.13 12.18
C LEU A 15 31.25 12.56 10.75
N VAL A 16 31.46 13.44 9.77
CA VAL A 16 32.69 13.45 8.95
C VAL A 16 32.93 12.05 8.35
N LEU A 17 32.39 11.78 7.17
CA LEU A 17 33.02 12.02 5.87
C LEU A 17 34.30 11.18 5.68
N ASN A 18 34.32 10.47 4.54
CA ASN A 18 35.44 9.72 3.94
C ASN A 18 35.58 8.26 4.36
N LEU A 19 35.23 7.35 3.45
CA LEU A 19 36.22 6.60 2.69
C LEU A 19 35.53 5.81 1.55
N VAL A 20 35.79 6.25 0.31
CA VAL A 20 36.15 5.42 -0.85
C VAL A 20 35.06 4.48 -1.43
N PHE A 21 34.48 4.92 -2.55
CA PHE A 21 34.06 4.05 -3.66
C PHE A 21 35.28 3.26 -4.18
N PRO A 22 35.16 1.97 -4.55
CA PRO A 22 34.87 1.69 -5.97
C PRO A 22 34.08 0.38 -6.28
N PHE A 23 33.40 0.41 -7.44
CA PHE A 23 33.28 -0.64 -8.48
C PHE A 23 33.07 -2.15 -8.16
N VAL A 24 32.21 -2.76 -9.01
CA VAL A 24 32.23 -4.15 -9.54
C VAL A 24 31.30 -5.21 -8.89
N PHE A 25 30.35 -5.66 -9.74
CA PHE A 25 29.71 -6.97 -9.88
C PHE A 25 29.47 -7.89 -8.67
N GLY A 26 28.21 -8.34 -8.55
CA GLY A 26 27.92 -9.78 -8.49
C GLY A 26 27.50 -10.39 -7.14
N VAL A 27 26.39 -11.14 -7.23
CA VAL A 27 26.03 -12.34 -6.44
C VAL A 27 25.49 -12.12 -5.00
N TYR A 28 24.22 -12.54 -4.83
CA TYR A 28 23.56 -12.93 -3.55
C TYR A 28 24.35 -14.07 -2.82
N PRO A 29 23.96 -14.61 -1.64
CA PRO A 29 22.87 -14.29 -0.70
C PRO A 29 23.34 -14.19 0.77
N VAL A 30 22.54 -13.61 1.68
CA VAL A 30 22.61 -13.95 3.12
C VAL A 30 21.21 -14.11 3.70
N PHE A 31 20.84 -15.36 3.94
CA PHE A 31 19.83 -15.79 4.90
C PHE A 31 20.11 -15.17 6.26
N SER A 32 19.15 -14.42 6.80
CA SER A 32 19.05 -14.23 8.25
C SER A 32 17.81 -14.97 8.74
N GLN A 33 18.05 -16.15 9.31
CA GLN A 33 17.08 -16.89 10.10
C GLN A 33 16.57 -16.02 11.25
N PHE A 34 15.29 -15.64 11.22
CA PHE A 34 14.54 -15.32 12.43
C PHE A 34 13.51 -16.43 12.65
N ARG A 35 13.90 -17.40 13.50
CA ARG A 35 13.00 -18.41 14.05
C ARG A 35 12.00 -17.74 15.00
N ASN A 36 10.74 -18.10 14.78
CA ASN A 36 9.64 -18.25 15.74
C ASN A 36 8.92 -16.99 16.26
N ALA A 37 7.65 -16.95 15.85
CA ALA A 37 6.48 -16.45 16.59
C ALA A 37 6.42 -14.96 16.93
N HIS A 38 6.00 -14.13 15.96
CA HIS A 38 5.07 -12.99 16.17
C HIS A 38 4.62 -12.40 14.81
N TRP A 39 4.18 -13.26 13.89
CA TRP A 39 3.81 -12.90 12.51
C TRP A 39 2.44 -12.21 12.37
N MET A 40 2.04 -11.43 13.37
CA MET A 40 1.10 -10.33 13.17
C MET A 40 1.88 -9.02 13.36
N ARG A 41 2.85 -8.77 12.47
CA ARG A 41 3.19 -7.38 12.19
C ARG A 41 1.90 -6.76 11.71
N LYS A 42 1.32 -5.90 12.54
CA LYS A 42 0.24 -4.98 12.22
C LYS A 42 0.59 -4.38 10.85
N MET A 43 0.03 -4.92 9.78
CA MET A 43 0.24 -4.37 8.44
C MET A 43 -0.48 -3.04 8.49
N GLU A 44 0.28 -1.97 8.70
CA GLU A 44 -0.30 -0.65 8.58
C GLU A 44 -0.74 -0.46 7.13
N PRO A 45 -1.94 0.09 6.90
CA PRO A 45 -2.44 0.28 5.55
C PRO A 45 -1.45 1.11 4.75
N ALA A 46 -1.04 0.61 3.59
CA ALA A 46 -0.20 1.39 2.69
C ALA A 46 -1.01 2.59 2.17
N ARG A 47 -0.39 3.77 2.13
CA ARG A 47 -1.03 5.02 1.68
C ARG A 47 -0.53 5.42 0.31
N TYR A 48 -1.41 5.53 -0.68
CA TYR A 48 -1.04 6.02 -2.02
C TYR A 48 -1.96 7.13 -2.51
N ASN A 49 -1.36 8.12 -3.16
CA ASN A 49 -2.10 9.11 -3.92
C ASN A 49 -2.01 8.74 -5.40
N ILE A 50 -3.16 8.50 -6.03
CA ILE A 50 -3.23 8.04 -7.42
C ILE A 50 -4.03 9.07 -8.21
N VAL A 51 -3.57 9.39 -9.43
CA VAL A 51 -4.36 10.16 -10.40
C VAL A 51 -4.91 9.17 -11.41
N VAL A 52 -6.22 9.19 -11.62
CA VAL A 52 -6.87 8.26 -12.55
C VAL A 52 -7.76 9.10 -13.46
N ARG A 53 -7.77 8.70 -14.74
CA ARG A 53 -8.51 9.41 -15.78
C ARG A 53 -9.82 8.70 -16.07
N ARG A 54 -10.90 9.48 -16.18
CA ARG A 54 -12.25 8.99 -16.45
C ARG A 54 -12.36 8.17 -17.74
N TYR A 55 -11.58 8.52 -18.75
CA TYR A 55 -11.68 7.92 -20.10
C TYR A 55 -10.64 6.84 -20.37
N VAL A 56 -10.01 6.29 -19.35
CA VAL A 56 -9.01 5.24 -19.51
C VAL A 56 -9.41 4.06 -18.64
N ASP A 57 -9.25 2.84 -19.14
CA ASP A 57 -9.39 1.64 -18.33
C ASP A 57 -8.13 1.48 -17.48
N HIS A 58 -8.30 1.19 -16.20
CA HIS A 58 -7.18 1.03 -15.26
C HIS A 58 -7.18 -0.36 -14.68
N ALA A 59 -5.98 -0.93 -14.55
CA ALA A 59 -5.78 -2.16 -13.82
C ALA A 59 -4.66 -1.96 -12.81
N ILE A 60 -4.91 -2.36 -11.57
CA ILE A 60 -3.92 -2.37 -10.51
C ILE A 60 -3.68 -3.82 -10.11
N LEU A 61 -2.42 -4.22 -10.06
CA LEU A 61 -2.00 -5.56 -9.68
C LEU A 61 -1.30 -5.49 -8.33
N PHE A 62 -1.76 -6.32 -7.40
CA PHE A 62 -1.14 -6.51 -6.09
C PHE A 62 -0.56 -7.91 -6.01
N GLY A 63 0.77 -8.00 -5.88
CA GLY A 63 1.47 -9.26 -5.61
C GLY A 63 1.66 -9.45 -4.11
N PHE A 64 1.33 -10.64 -3.61
CA PHE A 64 1.47 -10.98 -2.20
C PHE A 64 2.58 -12.01 -1.99
N PRO A 65 3.42 -11.84 -0.95
CA PRO A 65 4.48 -12.79 -0.63
C PRO A 65 3.97 -14.00 0.17
N TYR A 66 2.67 -14.12 0.40
CA TYR A 66 2.03 -15.16 1.20
C TYR A 66 0.82 -15.74 0.48
N ASP A 67 0.35 -16.90 0.94
CA ASP A 67 -0.83 -17.57 0.38
C ASP A 67 -2.10 -16.75 0.59
N ILE A 68 -2.76 -16.40 -0.53
CA ILE A 68 -3.99 -15.61 -0.54
C ILE A 68 -5.26 -16.44 -0.74
N ALA A 69 -5.15 -17.78 -0.85
CA ALA A 69 -6.28 -18.68 -1.01
C ALA A 69 -7.40 -18.46 0.02
N PRO A 70 -7.13 -18.31 1.33
CA PRO A 70 -8.20 -18.20 2.34
C PRO A 70 -8.86 -16.82 2.39
N TYR A 71 -8.34 -15.82 1.67
CA TYR A 71 -8.82 -14.46 1.78
C TYR A 71 -9.75 -14.05 0.63
N THR A 72 -10.71 -13.20 0.97
CA THR A 72 -11.55 -12.49 0.01
C THR A 72 -11.08 -11.04 -0.07
N PHE A 73 -11.10 -10.46 -1.28
CA PHE A 73 -10.60 -9.11 -1.50
C PHE A 73 -11.69 -8.22 -2.05
N TYR A 74 -11.67 -6.97 -1.60
CA TYR A 74 -12.64 -5.97 -2.01
C TYR A 74 -11.95 -4.65 -2.31
N ALA A 75 -12.48 -3.92 -3.28
CA ALA A 75 -11.94 -2.64 -3.69
C ALA A 75 -13.08 -1.66 -3.91
N PHE A 76 -13.04 -0.54 -3.20
CA PHE A 76 -14.11 0.46 -3.20
C PHE A 76 -13.57 1.86 -3.32
N VAL A 77 -14.43 2.73 -3.84
CA VAL A 77 -14.24 4.18 -3.88
C VAL A 77 -15.36 4.81 -3.08
N LEU A 78 -15.00 5.62 -2.11
CA LEU A 78 -15.90 6.36 -1.25
C LEU A 78 -15.78 7.86 -1.55
N ASP A 79 -16.88 8.59 -1.40
CA ASP A 79 -16.81 10.04 -1.22
C ASP A 79 -16.30 10.40 0.20
N PHE A 80 -16.08 11.68 0.45
CA PHE A 80 -15.63 12.16 1.76
C PHE A 80 -16.73 12.09 2.84
N ASP A 81 -17.98 11.86 2.44
CA ASP A 81 -19.11 11.60 3.35
C ASP A 81 -19.21 10.10 3.71
N GLY A 82 -18.34 9.25 3.13
CA GLY A 82 -18.27 7.81 3.39
C GLY A 82 -19.21 6.95 2.57
N ASN A 83 -19.92 7.52 1.59
CA ASN A 83 -20.80 6.78 0.70
C ASN A 83 -20.00 6.08 -0.40
N THR A 84 -20.33 4.82 -0.68
CA THR A 84 -19.76 4.07 -1.79
C THR A 84 -20.19 4.68 -3.11
N LYS A 85 -19.22 5.17 -3.89
CA LYS A 85 -19.43 5.64 -5.27
C LYS A 85 -19.18 4.54 -6.28
N LEU A 86 -18.18 3.69 -6.03
CA LEU A 86 -17.87 2.56 -6.89
C LEU A 86 -17.39 1.35 -6.10
N SER A 87 -17.68 0.18 -6.65
CA SER A 87 -17.13 -1.11 -6.25
C SER A 87 -16.46 -1.73 -7.45
N TYR A 88 -15.18 -2.07 -7.34
CA TYR A 88 -14.43 -2.63 -8.45
C TYR A 88 -14.55 -4.14 -8.56
N SER A 89 -14.41 -4.62 -9.79
CA SER A 89 -14.20 -6.04 -10.02
C SER A 89 -12.80 -6.44 -9.56
N VAL A 90 -12.75 -7.42 -8.66
CA VAL A 90 -11.51 -7.97 -8.12
C VAL A 90 -11.35 -9.40 -8.62
N GLN A 91 -10.26 -9.67 -9.32
CA GLN A 91 -9.89 -11.00 -9.78
C GLN A 91 -8.72 -11.51 -8.94
N LYS A 92 -8.88 -12.70 -8.38
CA LYS A 92 -7.87 -13.36 -7.54
C LYS A 92 -7.22 -14.50 -8.30
N ASP A 93 -5.90 -14.46 -8.43
CA ASP A 93 -5.07 -15.56 -8.93
C ASP A 93 -4.28 -16.13 -7.74
N THR A 94 -4.76 -17.27 -7.23
CA THR A 94 -4.15 -17.96 -6.08
C THR A 94 -2.86 -18.68 -6.45
N ILE A 95 -2.62 -19.00 -7.72
CA ILE A 95 -1.41 -19.71 -8.14
C ILE A 95 -0.22 -18.76 -8.07
N ASN A 96 -0.41 -17.54 -8.57
CA ASN A 96 0.64 -16.52 -8.59
C ASN A 96 0.62 -15.60 -7.36
N ASN A 97 -0.33 -15.78 -6.45
CA ASN A 97 -0.59 -14.87 -5.31
C ASN A 97 -0.79 -13.41 -5.75
N ILE A 98 -1.58 -13.21 -6.82
CA ILE A 98 -1.85 -11.90 -7.39
C ILE A 98 -3.33 -11.58 -7.25
N VAL A 99 -3.62 -10.32 -6.88
CA VAL A 99 -4.97 -9.75 -6.96
C VAL A 99 -4.96 -8.64 -7.99
N GLN A 100 -5.85 -8.73 -8.98
CA GLN A 100 -6.04 -7.71 -9.99
C GLN A 100 -7.35 -6.96 -9.73
N ILE A 101 -7.26 -5.64 -9.59
CA ILE A 101 -8.40 -4.74 -9.57
C ILE A 101 -8.55 -4.17 -10.96
N ARG A 102 -9.74 -4.33 -11.57
CA ARG A 102 -10.05 -3.76 -12.88
C ARG A 102 -11.12 -2.68 -12.73
N ALA A 103 -10.83 -1.55 -13.34
CA ALA A 103 -11.73 -0.42 -13.44
C ALA A 103 -11.92 -0.07 -14.91
N SER A 104 -13.16 -0.10 -15.38
CA SER A 104 -13.50 0.31 -16.74
C SER A 104 -13.86 1.80 -16.77
N ARG A 105 -13.61 2.44 -17.91
CA ARG A 105 -14.16 3.76 -18.26
C ARG A 105 -15.65 3.88 -17.91
N ASN A 106 -16.43 2.83 -18.16
CA ASN A 106 -17.87 2.85 -17.92
C ASN A 106 -18.23 2.97 -16.44
N ASP A 107 -17.37 2.51 -15.53
CA ASP A 107 -17.57 2.64 -14.09
C ASP A 107 -17.55 4.12 -13.69
N PHE A 108 -16.79 4.96 -14.41
CA PHE A 108 -16.67 6.40 -14.15
C PHE A 108 -17.70 7.24 -14.89
N ALA A 109 -18.60 6.64 -15.66
CA ALA A 109 -19.51 7.36 -16.54
C ALA A 109 -20.42 8.33 -15.79
N ASN A 110 -20.74 8.07 -14.51
CA ASN A 110 -21.63 8.93 -13.71
C ASN A 110 -20.90 9.62 -12.54
N MET A 111 -19.59 9.45 -12.41
CA MET A 111 -18.81 10.11 -11.37
C MET A 111 -18.47 11.55 -11.75
N GLU A 112 -18.54 12.43 -10.76
CA GLU A 112 -18.09 13.82 -10.89
C GLU A 112 -16.56 13.90 -10.84
N VAL A 113 -15.99 14.91 -11.50
CA VAL A 113 -14.55 15.18 -11.41
C VAL A 113 -14.26 15.70 -10.01
N GLY A 114 -13.30 15.12 -9.31
CA GLY A 114 -13.06 15.48 -7.92
C GLY A 114 -12.13 14.52 -7.19
N LYS A 115 -12.04 14.71 -5.88
CA LYS A 115 -11.24 13.86 -4.99
C LYS A 115 -12.13 12.83 -4.31
N TYR A 116 -11.63 11.61 -4.22
CA TYR A 116 -12.29 10.45 -3.63
C TYR A 116 -11.32 9.71 -2.73
N ARG A 117 -11.85 8.93 -1.77
CA ARG A 117 -11.06 7.98 -1.01
C ARG A 117 -11.18 6.62 -1.69
N TRP A 118 -10.06 5.98 -1.98
CA TRP A 118 -10.05 4.60 -2.45
C TRP A 118 -9.53 3.69 -1.34
N THR A 119 -10.07 2.48 -1.27
CA THR A 119 -9.67 1.47 -0.26
C THR A 119 -9.65 0.07 -0.87
N PHE A 120 -8.66 -0.70 -0.47
CA PHE A 120 -8.50 -2.11 -0.81
C PHE A 120 -8.42 -2.93 0.47
N LEU A 121 -9.38 -3.84 0.61
CA LEU A 121 -9.62 -4.61 1.82
C LEU A 121 -9.33 -6.09 1.58
N GLN A 122 -8.88 -6.75 2.62
CA GLN A 122 -8.82 -8.19 2.74
C GLN A 122 -9.78 -8.64 3.85
N GLU A 123 -10.53 -9.69 3.60
CA GLU A 123 -11.40 -10.36 4.57
C GLU A 123 -10.96 -11.82 4.72
N ASP A 124 -10.86 -12.30 5.96
CA ASP A 124 -10.59 -13.71 6.23
C ASP A 124 -11.87 -14.56 6.28
N THR A 125 -11.70 -15.88 6.43
CA THR A 125 -12.83 -16.82 6.51
C THR A 125 -13.72 -16.61 7.75
N ALA A 126 -13.25 -15.88 8.75
CA ALA A 126 -14.00 -15.54 9.96
C ALA A 126 -14.74 -14.19 9.83
N GLY A 127 -14.60 -13.50 8.69
CA GLY A 127 -15.21 -12.21 8.42
C GLY A 127 -14.43 -11.01 8.97
N PHE A 128 -13.21 -11.22 9.46
CA PHE A 128 -12.36 -10.12 9.92
C PHE A 128 -11.77 -9.37 8.73
N ARG A 129 -11.96 -8.05 8.72
CA ARG A 129 -11.54 -7.16 7.62
C ARG A 129 -10.30 -6.36 8.00
N VAL A 130 -9.35 -6.30 7.07
CA VAL A 130 -8.13 -5.49 7.16
C VAL A 130 -8.06 -4.56 5.96
N GLU A 131 -7.90 -3.26 6.22
CA GLU A 131 -7.50 -2.32 5.17
C GLU A 131 -6.04 -2.57 4.79
N LEU A 132 -5.79 -3.07 3.58
CA LEU A 132 -4.43 -3.28 3.08
C LEU A 132 -3.85 -2.00 2.51
N VAL A 133 -4.68 -1.28 1.76
CA VAL A 133 -4.28 -0.05 1.09
C VAL A 133 -5.41 0.95 1.16
N ASN A 134 -5.08 2.20 1.48
CA ASN A 134 -6.01 3.30 1.34
C ASN A 134 -5.32 4.52 0.74
N GLY A 135 -6.11 5.45 0.27
CA GLY A 135 -5.52 6.61 -0.37
C GLY A 135 -6.52 7.61 -0.88
N ILE A 136 -5.98 8.74 -1.32
CA ILE A 136 -6.76 9.75 -2.02
C ILE A 136 -6.52 9.56 -3.50
N TRP A 137 -7.61 9.56 -4.24
CA TRP A 137 -7.59 9.59 -5.67
C TRP A 137 -8.27 10.85 -6.18
N GLU A 138 -7.64 11.52 -7.15
CA GLU A 138 -8.24 12.58 -7.94
C GLU A 138 -8.69 12.09 -9.34
N LEU A 139 -10.00 12.11 -9.60
CA LEU A 139 -10.59 11.77 -10.89
C LEU A 139 -10.53 12.99 -11.80
N GLN A 140 -9.87 12.86 -12.95
CA GLN A 140 -9.70 13.93 -13.94
C GLN A 140 -10.36 13.61 -15.28
N LYS A 141 -10.60 14.66 -16.09
CA LYS A 141 -11.05 14.57 -17.49
C LYS A 141 -9.92 14.12 -18.42
#